data_AF-A0A1V5M8I5-F1
#
_entry.id   AF-A0A1V5M8I5-F1
#
_cell.length_a   1.000
_cell.length_b   1.000
_cell.length_c   1.000
_cell.angle_alpha   90.00
_cell.angle_beta   90.00
_cell.angle_gamma   90.00
#
_symmetry.space_group_name_H-M   'P 1'
#
loop_
_entity.id
_entity.type
_entity.pdbx_description
1 polymer ?
#
loop_
_entity_poly.entity_id
_entity_poly.type
_entity_poly.pdbx_seq_one_letter_code
_entity_poly.pdbx_strand_id
1 'polypeptide(L)'
;MFMKLYSAASLAVFAAWGMKVVNTDIALKKIPNALTVLGFKFLLLALGLMAANSLLGWTGEVTDFLNWNFYRLWAVHAGLSVLAGLILWYSEVWPAGDAKFFMILSAWLPLINPFIGNLPSYLFLVVLINIFVAAALYTVGKFLADGLHSASPSDYFGKVWSDVKERFSQLAEGGRRNRAAAALLLANMTMVFLLQQVLVMESRGLLSGLFARTELLYFFLFFLWEKVARLFKSRLWTWLIAAFYPLYLVLGYFFFFGHMVLMLKYALIHVFRFSLILVAGRAMMEFLMEKKDMIYLTAAELEPGVVLSSGSVRMLRSNPALCGDFDDCFKDGLDEEQVAALKDWLGRLPGEVPKVEAVRGRPFALWIFAGCCLTLLLDRNLAALLK
;
A
#
# COMPACT_ATOMS: atom_id res chain seq x y z
N MET A 1 27.08 25.61 -5.56
CA MET A 1 27.03 25.84 -4.09
C MET A 1 25.60 26.00 -3.61
N PHE A 2 24.79 26.80 -4.31
CA PHE A 2 23.37 26.97 -4.02
C PHE A 2 22.62 25.63 -3.92
N MET A 3 22.79 24.71 -4.86
CA MET A 3 22.03 23.45 -4.87
C MET A 3 22.29 22.58 -3.64
N LYS A 4 23.52 22.58 -3.12
CA LYS A 4 23.87 21.86 -1.88
C LYS A 4 23.17 22.45 -0.66
N LEU A 5 23.27 23.77 -0.49
CA LEU A 5 22.62 24.49 0.61
C LEU A 5 21.10 24.36 0.55
N TYR A 6 20.53 24.51 -0.64
CA TYR A 6 19.11 24.35 -0.88
C TYR A 6 18.64 22.93 -0.52
N SER A 7 19.33 21.89 -0.99
CA SER A 7 18.95 20.50 -0.71
C SER A 7 19.05 20.16 0.78
N ALA A 8 20.09 20.64 1.46
CA ALA A 8 20.25 20.48 2.90
C ALA A 8 19.14 21.21 3.68
N ALA A 9 18.83 22.46 3.31
CA ALA A 9 17.74 23.23 3.92
C ALA A 9 16.37 22.58 3.66
N SER A 10 16.10 22.15 2.42
CA SER A 10 14.87 21.45 2.06
C SER A 10 14.73 20.13 2.83
N LEU A 11 15.81 19.35 2.98
CA LEU A 11 15.81 18.13 3.78
C LEU A 11 15.53 18.42 5.26
N ALA A 12 16.11 19.47 5.83
CA ALA A 12 15.87 19.85 7.22
C ALA A 12 14.41 20.28 7.45
N VAL A 13 13.85 21.11 6.57
CA VAL A 13 12.44 21.53 6.62
C VAL A 13 11.50 20.34 6.43
N PHE A 14 11.78 19.48 5.45
CA PHE A 14 11.06 18.24 5.20
C PHE A 14 11.04 17.34 6.45
N ALA A 15 12.21 17.13 7.07
CA ALA A 15 12.32 16.28 8.25
C ALA A 15 11.60 16.87 9.46
N ALA A 16 11.77 18.17 9.73
CA ALA A 16 11.11 18.84 10.84
C ALA A 16 9.58 18.83 10.70
N TRP A 17 9.07 19.12 9.50
CA TRP A 17 7.64 19.06 9.22
C TRP A 17 7.10 17.64 9.28
N GLY A 18 7.77 16.67 8.65
CA GLY A 18 7.37 15.26 8.67
C GLY A 18 7.31 14.70 10.09
N MET A 19 8.32 14.95 10.92
CA MET A 19 8.34 14.55 12.33
C MET A 19 7.21 15.22 13.13
N LYS A 20 6.91 16.50 12.86
CA LYS A 20 5.77 17.18 13.50
C LYS A 20 4.44 16.50 13.15
N VAL A 21 4.24 16.13 11.88
CA VAL A 21 3.04 15.40 11.44
C VAL A 21 2.95 14.04 12.13
N VAL A 22 4.04 13.27 12.13
CA VAL A 22 4.10 11.95 12.78
C VAL A 22 3.79 12.04 14.27
N ASN A 23 4.40 12.98 15.00
CA ASN A 23 4.13 13.17 16.43
C ASN A 23 2.66 13.56 16.68
N THR A 24 2.10 14.43 15.84
CA THR A 24 0.70 14.84 15.95
C THR A 24 -0.24 13.67 15.67
N ASP A 25 0.05 12.86 14.65
CA ASP A 25 -0.72 11.68 14.31
C ASP A 25 -0.65 10.60 15.39
N ILE A 26 0.52 10.41 16.02
CA ILE A 26 0.66 9.51 17.17
C ILE A 26 -0.19 9.97 18.35
N ALA A 27 -0.23 11.28 18.63
CA ALA A 27 -0.97 11.87 19.75
C ALA A 27 -2.48 11.91 19.51
N LEU A 28 -2.91 12.36 18.33
CA LEU A 28 -4.32 12.62 18.00
C LEU A 28 -4.98 11.50 17.20
N LYS A 29 -4.22 10.52 16.70
CA LYS A 29 -4.67 9.48 15.75
C LYS A 29 -5.32 10.06 14.48
N LYS A 30 -4.94 11.29 14.14
CA LYS A 30 -5.48 12.07 13.03
C LYS A 30 -4.43 13.10 12.58
N ILE A 31 -4.32 13.30 11.28
CA ILE A 31 -3.53 14.38 10.68
C ILE A 31 -4.44 15.59 10.46
N PRO A 32 -4.25 16.71 11.19
CA PRO A 32 -5.05 17.91 10.99
C PRO A 32 -4.77 18.55 9.62
N ASN A 33 -5.82 19.03 8.95
CA ASN A 33 -5.70 19.72 7.66
C ASN A 33 -4.73 20.91 7.71
N ALA A 34 -4.62 21.60 8.85
CA ALA A 34 -3.66 22.70 9.03
C ALA A 34 -2.21 22.26 8.79
N LEU A 35 -1.82 21.06 9.21
CA LEU A 35 -0.47 20.53 8.97
C LEU A 35 -0.26 20.12 7.51
N THR A 36 -1.29 19.59 6.86
CA THR A 36 -1.28 19.28 5.42
C THR A 36 -1.12 20.56 4.59
N VAL A 37 -1.89 21.61 4.91
CA VAL A 37 -1.79 22.93 4.25
C VAL A 37 -0.40 23.53 4.47
N LEU A 38 0.15 23.44 5.69
CA LEU A 38 1.50 23.91 5.97
C LEU A 38 2.55 23.18 5.13
N GLY A 39 2.46 21.85 5.04
CA GLY A 39 3.36 21.05 4.20
C GLY A 39 3.29 21.42 2.73
N PHE A 40 2.07 21.64 2.21
CA PHE A 40 1.86 22.09 0.85
C PHE A 40 2.46 23.49 0.60
N LYS A 41 2.34 24.42 1.55
CA LYS A 41 2.99 25.73 1.47
C LYS A 41 4.52 25.61 1.42
N PHE A 42 5.12 24.75 2.24
CA PHE A 42 6.56 24.50 2.19
C PHE A 42 7.00 23.86 0.87
N LEU A 43 6.22 22.91 0.34
CA LEU A 43 6.47 22.31 -0.97
C LEU A 43 6.46 23.36 -2.09
N LEU A 44 5.46 24.26 -2.09
CA LEU A 44 5.38 25.35 -3.08
C LEU A 44 6.53 26.35 -2.94
N LEU A 45 6.92 26.69 -1.70
CA LEU A 45 8.07 27.55 -1.45
C LEU A 45 9.37 26.92 -1.97
N ALA A 46 9.60 25.64 -1.67
CA ALA A 46 10.75 24.88 -2.16
C ALA A 46 10.81 24.88 -3.69
N LEU A 47 9.68 24.56 -4.34
CA LEU A 47 9.56 24.60 -5.80
C LEU A 47 9.82 25.99 -6.38
N GLY A 48 9.28 27.04 -5.75
CA GLY A 48 9.45 28.43 -6.16
C GLY A 48 10.91 28.89 -6.06
N LEU A 49 11.62 28.51 -4.99
CA LEU A 49 13.05 28.80 -4.83
C LEU A 49 13.90 28.11 -5.92
N MET A 50 13.61 26.85 -6.26
CA MET A 50 14.29 26.16 -7.37
C MET A 50 14.00 26.83 -8.71
N ALA A 51 12.74 27.19 -8.96
CA ALA A 51 12.32 27.86 -10.19
C ALA A 51 13.02 29.21 -10.35
N ALA A 52 13.10 30.01 -9.28
CA ALA A 52 13.85 31.26 -9.27
C ALA A 52 15.34 31.04 -9.57
N ASN A 53 15.98 30.04 -8.96
CA ASN A 53 17.38 29.70 -9.28
C ASN A 53 17.57 29.26 -10.74
N SER A 54 16.58 28.57 -11.32
CA SER A 54 16.61 28.15 -12.73
C SER A 54 16.43 29.33 -13.70
N LEU A 55 15.63 30.32 -13.31
CA LEU A 55 15.50 31.59 -14.05
C LEU A 55 16.82 32.38 -14.04
N LEU A 56 17.45 32.53 -12.87
CA LEU A 56 18.76 33.17 -12.74
C LEU A 56 19.84 32.41 -13.53
N GLY A 57 19.74 31.08 -13.58
CA GLY A 57 20.65 30.26 -14.37
C GLY A 57 20.50 30.50 -15.87
N TRP A 58 19.25 30.67 -16.33
CA TRP A 58 18.95 31.00 -17.72
C TRP A 58 19.48 32.38 -18.14
N THR A 59 19.54 33.34 -17.20
CA THR A 59 20.13 34.67 -17.46
C THR A 59 21.65 34.69 -17.31
N GLY A 60 22.28 33.58 -16.91
CA GLY A 60 23.74 33.47 -16.74
C GLY A 60 24.27 33.96 -15.39
N GLU A 61 23.39 34.31 -14.44
CA GLU A 61 23.77 34.81 -13.11
C GLU A 61 24.28 33.70 -12.19
N VAL A 62 23.80 32.46 -12.40
CA VAL A 62 24.25 31.28 -11.66
C VAL A 62 24.60 30.12 -12.60
N THR A 63 25.63 29.36 -12.25
CA THR A 63 26.09 28.21 -13.04
C THR A 63 25.48 26.88 -12.60
N ASP A 64 24.89 26.84 -11.40
CA ASP A 64 24.39 25.63 -10.73
C ASP A 64 22.86 25.70 -10.65
N PHE A 65 22.19 25.23 -11.69
CA PHE A 65 20.73 25.31 -11.83
C PHE A 65 20.14 24.10 -12.54
N LEU A 66 18.80 23.95 -12.47
CA LEU A 66 18.09 22.86 -13.11
C LEU A 66 17.46 23.31 -14.42
N ASN A 67 17.41 22.38 -15.38
CA ASN A 67 16.76 22.64 -16.65
C ASN A 67 15.22 22.70 -16.50
N TRP A 68 14.56 23.36 -17.45
CA TRP A 68 13.09 23.41 -17.49
C TRP A 68 12.43 22.03 -17.59
N ASN A 69 13.14 21.05 -18.15
CA ASN A 69 12.66 19.68 -18.24
C ASN A 69 12.44 19.05 -16.85
N PHE A 70 13.24 19.40 -15.85
CA PHE A 70 13.06 18.93 -14.48
C PHE A 70 11.64 19.21 -13.96
N TYR A 71 11.13 20.43 -14.15
CA TYR A 71 9.79 20.82 -13.66
C TYR A 71 8.67 20.04 -14.34
N ARG A 72 8.83 19.73 -15.64
CA ARG A 72 7.91 18.86 -16.35
C ARG A 72 7.92 17.44 -15.76
N LEU A 73 9.10 16.87 -15.53
CA LEU A 73 9.23 15.54 -14.91
C LEU A 73 8.67 15.53 -13.48
N TRP A 74 8.96 16.57 -12.70
CA TRP A 74 8.42 16.76 -11.35
C TRP A 74 6.89 16.83 -11.38
N ALA A 75 6.28 17.58 -12.31
CA ALA A 75 4.83 17.69 -12.43
C ALA A 75 4.18 16.34 -12.79
N VAL A 76 4.79 15.56 -13.69
CA VAL A 76 4.34 14.21 -14.01
C VAL A 76 4.40 13.31 -12.77
N HIS A 77 5.51 13.32 -12.04
CA HIS A 77 5.67 12.55 -10.81
C HIS A 77 4.65 12.96 -9.74
N ALA A 78 4.49 14.26 -9.47
CA ALA A 78 3.51 14.77 -8.53
C ALA A 78 2.08 14.34 -8.91
N GLY A 79 1.74 14.39 -10.19
CA GLY A 79 0.46 13.87 -10.70
C GLY A 79 0.28 12.37 -10.44
N LEU A 80 1.32 11.57 -10.66
CA LEU A 80 1.30 10.13 -10.36
C LEU A 80 1.18 9.85 -8.85
N SER A 81 1.85 10.62 -8.00
CA SER A 81 1.74 10.53 -6.54
C SER A 81 0.33 10.90 -6.05
N VAL A 82 -0.29 11.93 -6.63
CA VAL A 82 -1.69 12.31 -6.35
C VAL A 82 -2.62 11.17 -6.76
N LEU A 83 -2.49 10.65 -7.99
CA LEU A 83 -3.30 9.55 -8.47
C LEU A 83 -3.17 8.31 -7.56
N ALA A 84 -1.96 7.94 -7.18
CA ALA A 84 -1.72 6.81 -6.30
C ALA A 84 -2.33 7.01 -4.90
N GLY A 85 -2.19 8.21 -4.32
CA GLY A 85 -2.80 8.55 -3.04
C GLY A 85 -4.34 8.50 -3.11
N LEU A 86 -4.95 8.97 -4.20
CA LEU A 86 -6.40 8.89 -4.42
C LEU A 86 -6.88 7.45 -4.57
N ILE A 87 -6.14 6.60 -5.31
CA ILE A 87 -6.46 5.18 -5.46
C ILE A 87 -6.43 4.47 -4.10
N LEU A 88 -5.40 4.74 -3.27
CA LEU A 88 -5.28 4.14 -1.94
C LEU A 88 -6.38 4.62 -0.99
N TRP A 89 -6.77 5.88 -1.07
CA TRP A 89 -7.90 6.42 -0.30
C TRP A 89 -9.23 5.83 -0.74
N TYR A 90 -9.53 5.85 -2.05
CA TYR A 90 -10.78 5.33 -2.60
C TYR A 90 -10.90 3.80 -2.50
N SER A 91 -9.78 3.10 -2.46
CA SER A 91 -9.75 1.65 -2.16
C SER A 91 -9.83 1.35 -0.67
N GLU A 92 -10.08 2.37 0.15
CA GLU A 92 -10.14 2.29 1.61
C GLU A 92 -8.86 1.68 2.22
N VAL A 93 -7.71 1.82 1.58
CA VAL A 93 -6.44 1.33 2.14
C VAL A 93 -5.93 2.31 3.19
N TRP A 94 -6.02 3.61 2.90
CA TRP A 94 -5.57 4.68 3.78
C TRP A 94 -6.69 5.68 4.10
N PRO A 95 -6.74 6.22 5.32
CA PRO A 95 -7.50 7.43 5.64
C PRO A 95 -7.09 8.61 4.75
N ALA A 96 -7.99 9.59 4.61
CA ALA A 96 -7.73 10.76 3.78
C ALA A 96 -6.49 11.57 4.22
N GLY A 97 -6.23 11.63 5.54
CA GLY A 97 -5.06 12.31 6.10
C GLY A 97 -3.74 11.70 5.63
N ASP A 98 -3.61 10.38 5.73
CA ASP A 98 -2.43 9.62 5.31
C ASP A 98 -2.19 9.73 3.80
N ALA A 99 -3.26 9.65 3.00
CA ALA A 99 -3.17 9.82 1.55
C ALA A 99 -2.60 11.21 1.18
N LYS A 100 -3.14 12.29 1.77
CA LYS A 100 -2.63 13.66 1.52
C LYS A 100 -1.18 13.81 1.99
N PHE A 101 -0.83 13.22 3.13
CA PHE A 101 0.54 13.27 3.65
C PHE A 101 1.53 12.57 2.72
N PHE A 102 1.17 11.39 2.20
CA PHE A 102 1.93 10.68 1.18
C PHE A 102 2.11 11.52 -0.10
N MET A 103 1.04 12.13 -0.62
CA MET A 103 1.10 12.96 -1.83
C MET A 103 2.14 14.07 -1.70
N ILE A 104 2.12 14.79 -0.57
CA ILE A 104 3.05 15.90 -0.30
C ILE A 104 4.48 15.37 -0.15
N LEU A 105 4.71 14.36 0.70
CA LEU A 105 6.06 13.82 0.93
C LEU A 105 6.66 13.27 -0.37
N SER A 106 5.88 12.50 -1.14
CA SER A 106 6.31 11.91 -2.39
C SER A 106 6.68 12.98 -3.43
N ALA A 107 5.88 14.04 -3.55
CA ALA A 107 6.18 15.16 -4.45
C ALA A 107 7.38 16.02 -3.99
N TRP A 108 7.73 16.00 -2.70
CA TRP A 108 8.87 16.75 -2.16
C TRP A 108 10.21 16.07 -2.47
N LEU A 109 10.26 14.74 -2.60
CA LEU A 109 11.51 14.00 -2.79
C LEU A 109 12.40 14.51 -3.95
N PRO A 110 11.88 14.79 -5.16
CA PRO A 110 12.72 15.29 -6.24
C PRO A 110 13.20 16.73 -6.01
N LEU A 111 12.56 17.49 -5.12
CA LEU A 111 13.07 18.81 -4.74
C LEU A 111 14.23 18.69 -3.76
N ILE A 112 14.24 17.66 -2.90
CA ILE A 112 15.38 17.37 -2.02
C ILE A 112 16.57 16.83 -2.81
N ASN A 113 16.31 15.94 -3.78
CA ASN A 113 17.33 15.36 -4.63
C ASN A 113 16.83 15.34 -6.09
N PRO A 114 17.22 16.35 -6.91
CA PRO A 114 16.79 16.44 -8.31
C PRO A 114 17.26 15.29 -9.20
N PHE A 115 18.28 14.55 -8.75
CA PHE A 115 18.88 13.42 -9.47
C PHE A 115 18.42 12.07 -8.89
N ILE A 116 17.35 12.06 -8.10
CA ILE A 116 16.81 10.82 -7.52
C ILE A 116 16.44 9.83 -8.62
N GLY A 117 16.84 8.57 -8.43
CA GLY A 117 16.56 7.51 -9.39
C GLY A 117 15.06 7.29 -9.60
N ASN A 118 14.68 6.83 -10.80
CA ASN A 118 13.30 6.52 -11.20
C ASN A 118 12.33 7.71 -11.37
N LEU A 119 12.80 8.96 -11.28
CA LEU A 119 12.01 10.13 -11.67
C LEU A 119 11.82 10.15 -13.21
N PRO A 120 10.62 10.42 -13.75
CA PRO A 120 9.34 10.65 -13.04
C PRO A 120 8.50 9.37 -12.85
N SER A 121 8.85 8.30 -13.55
CA SER A 121 7.91 7.22 -13.86
C SER A 121 7.59 6.30 -12.70
N TYR A 122 8.55 6.00 -11.82
CA TYR A 122 8.38 4.95 -10.80
C TYR A 122 8.76 5.38 -9.38
N LEU A 123 9.20 6.63 -9.19
CA LEU A 123 9.60 7.10 -7.86
C LEU A 123 8.44 6.98 -6.86
N PHE A 124 7.22 7.36 -7.23
CA PHE A 124 6.05 7.24 -6.34
C PHE A 124 5.82 5.79 -5.89
N LEU A 125 6.03 4.81 -6.79
CA LEU A 125 5.90 3.39 -6.48
C LEU A 125 7.02 2.91 -5.57
N VAL A 126 8.27 3.31 -5.84
CA VAL A 126 9.41 2.97 -4.98
C VAL A 126 9.15 3.47 -3.56
N VAL A 127 8.62 4.69 -3.42
CA VAL A 127 8.20 5.22 -2.11
C VAL A 127 7.14 4.34 -1.48
N LEU A 128 6.06 4.00 -2.20
CA LEU A 128 5.01 3.11 -1.69
C LEU A 128 5.56 1.78 -1.20
N ILE A 129 6.39 1.12 -2.00
CA ILE A 129 7.05 -0.13 -1.62
C ILE A 129 7.87 0.07 -0.34
N ASN A 130 8.67 1.13 -0.27
CA ASN A 130 9.52 1.41 0.89
C ASN A 130 8.71 1.72 2.16
N ILE A 131 7.52 2.31 2.05
CA ILE A 131 6.59 2.53 3.17
C ILE A 131 6.17 1.18 3.76
N PHE A 132 5.73 0.24 2.93
CA PHE A 132 5.33 -1.09 3.39
C PHE A 132 6.51 -1.94 3.86
N VAL A 133 7.68 -1.82 3.22
CA VAL A 133 8.90 -2.48 3.68
C VAL A 133 9.31 -1.97 5.06
N ALA A 134 9.28 -0.66 5.30
CA ALA A 134 9.60 -0.10 6.62
C ALA A 134 8.62 -0.62 7.70
N ALA A 135 7.32 -0.62 7.42
CA ALA A 135 6.31 -1.19 8.31
C ALA A 135 6.52 -2.69 8.57
N ALA A 136 6.87 -3.45 7.53
CA ALA A 136 7.11 -4.89 7.62
C ALA A 136 8.35 -5.22 8.45
N LEU A 137 9.46 -4.53 8.21
CA LEU A 137 10.69 -4.73 8.97
C LEU A 137 10.49 -4.44 10.45
N TYR A 138 9.77 -3.36 10.79
CA TYR A 138 9.44 -3.08 12.19
C TYR A 138 8.55 -4.17 12.79
N THR A 139 7.53 -4.61 12.07
CA THR A 139 6.58 -5.61 12.57
C THR A 139 7.27 -6.95 12.82
N VAL A 140 8.09 -7.40 11.86
CA VAL A 140 8.89 -8.62 11.99
C VAL A 140 9.91 -8.46 13.12
N GLY A 141 10.61 -7.34 13.20
CA GLY A 141 11.56 -7.06 14.27
C GLY A 141 10.92 -7.09 15.66
N LYS A 142 9.75 -6.46 15.81
CA LYS A 142 8.98 -6.48 17.06
C LYS A 142 8.49 -7.88 17.39
N PHE A 143 7.98 -8.62 16.40
CA PHE A 143 7.55 -10.01 16.60
C PHE A 143 8.71 -10.91 17.06
N LEU A 144 9.89 -10.77 16.45
CA LEU A 144 11.08 -11.49 16.87
C LEU A 144 11.53 -11.09 18.28
N ALA A 145 11.52 -9.79 18.60
CA ALA A 145 11.85 -9.29 19.93
C ALA A 145 10.88 -9.83 21.00
N ASP A 146 9.57 -9.75 20.75
CA ASP A 146 8.53 -10.30 21.63
C ASP A 146 8.71 -11.82 21.82
N GLY A 147 9.07 -12.55 20.75
CA GLY A 147 9.37 -13.98 20.81
C GLY A 147 10.63 -14.31 21.61
N LEU A 148 11.70 -13.53 21.46
CA LEU A 148 12.95 -13.68 22.20
C LEU A 148 12.81 -13.30 23.69
N HIS A 149 11.93 -12.35 24.01
CA HIS A 149 11.61 -11.97 25.38
C HIS A 149 10.58 -12.88 26.06
N SER A 150 9.92 -13.76 25.30
CA SER A 150 9.02 -14.75 25.88
C SER A 150 9.80 -15.76 26.74
N ALA A 151 9.18 -16.25 27.82
CA ALA A 151 9.83 -17.16 28.78
C ALA A 151 10.33 -18.48 28.15
N SER A 152 9.83 -18.84 26.95
CA SER A 152 10.28 -19.98 26.17
C SER A 152 10.19 -19.66 24.66
N PRO A 153 11.29 -19.17 24.05
CA PRO A 153 11.32 -18.85 22.62
C PRO A 153 11.01 -20.06 21.73
N SER A 154 11.45 -21.27 22.12
CA SER A 154 11.18 -22.51 21.38
C SER A 154 9.70 -22.82 21.30
N ASP A 155 8.95 -22.61 22.39
CA ASP A 155 7.51 -22.87 22.42
C ASP A 155 6.74 -21.81 21.63
N TYR A 156 7.19 -20.55 21.68
CA TYR A 156 6.61 -19.47 20.89
C TYR A 156 6.71 -19.73 19.39
N PHE A 157 7.94 -19.97 18.89
CA PHE A 157 8.15 -20.25 17.46
C PHE A 157 7.57 -21.61 17.05
N GLY A 158 7.58 -22.60 17.96
CA GLY A 158 6.90 -23.88 17.75
C GLY A 158 5.40 -23.72 17.51
N LYS A 159 4.73 -22.88 18.32
CA LYS A 159 3.31 -22.56 18.15
C LYS A 159 3.02 -21.81 16.85
N VAL A 160 3.84 -20.82 16.51
CA VAL A 160 3.69 -20.09 15.24
C VAL A 160 3.85 -21.04 14.06
N TRP A 161 4.84 -21.93 14.11
CA TRP A 161 5.06 -22.92 13.07
C TRP A 161 3.93 -23.96 13.01
N SER A 162 3.39 -24.40 14.14
CA SER A 162 2.24 -25.30 14.17
C SER A 162 1.00 -24.64 13.59
N ASP A 163 0.73 -23.38 13.93
CA ASP A 163 -0.42 -22.62 13.38
C ASP A 163 -0.28 -22.43 11.86
N VAL A 164 0.93 -22.13 11.38
CA VAL A 164 1.24 -22.04 9.94
C VAL A 164 1.02 -23.40 9.28
N LYS A 165 1.57 -24.47 9.85
CA LYS A 165 1.42 -25.84 9.35
C LYS A 165 -0.04 -26.27 9.33
N GLU A 166 -0.82 -25.90 10.35
CA GLU A 166 -2.26 -26.18 10.43
C GLU A 166 -3.04 -25.41 9.36
N ARG A 167 -2.74 -24.13 9.11
CA ARG A 167 -3.33 -23.38 8.00
C ARG A 167 -3.02 -24.02 6.64
N PHE A 168 -1.79 -24.52 6.45
CA PHE A 168 -1.40 -25.26 5.25
C PHE A 168 -2.07 -26.64 5.18
N SER A 169 -2.21 -27.36 6.29
CA SER A 169 -2.87 -28.66 6.32
C SER A 169 -4.36 -28.52 6.09
N GLN A 170 -5.05 -27.52 6.66
CA GLN A 170 -6.46 -27.21 6.39
C GLN A 170 -6.72 -26.93 4.90
N LEU A 171 -5.76 -26.27 4.21
CA LEU A 171 -5.81 -26.11 2.75
C LEU A 171 -5.62 -27.43 1.99
N ALA A 172 -4.84 -28.38 2.52
CA ALA A 172 -4.52 -29.67 1.89
C ALA A 172 -5.50 -30.82 2.22
N GLU A 173 -6.08 -30.81 3.42
CA GLU A 173 -7.01 -31.78 4.01
C GLU A 173 -8.47 -31.45 3.73
N GLY A 174 -8.78 -30.18 3.48
CA GLY A 174 -10.04 -29.83 2.86
C GLY A 174 -10.24 -30.72 1.63
N GLY A 175 -11.35 -31.46 1.59
CA GLY A 175 -11.54 -32.60 0.68
C GLY A 175 -11.31 -32.28 -0.81
N ARG A 176 -11.60 -33.23 -1.72
CA ARG A 176 -11.36 -33.09 -3.17
C ARG A 176 -11.72 -31.72 -3.78
N ARG A 177 -12.76 -31.07 -3.23
CA ARG A 177 -13.18 -29.70 -3.54
C ARG A 177 -12.14 -28.60 -3.23
N ASN A 178 -11.43 -28.63 -2.10
CA ASN A 178 -10.43 -27.61 -1.75
C ASN A 178 -9.14 -27.78 -2.57
N ARG A 179 -8.73 -29.02 -2.85
CA ARG A 179 -7.60 -29.27 -3.77
C ARG A 179 -7.87 -28.75 -5.17
N ALA A 180 -9.10 -28.97 -5.69
CA ALA A 180 -9.51 -28.42 -6.97
C ALA A 180 -9.53 -26.88 -6.96
N ALA A 181 -10.01 -26.27 -5.88
CA ALA A 181 -10.00 -24.81 -5.72
C ALA A 181 -8.58 -24.24 -5.65
N ALA A 182 -7.65 -24.91 -4.93
CA ALA A 182 -6.25 -24.52 -4.86
C ALA A 182 -5.53 -24.67 -6.21
N ALA A 183 -5.77 -25.78 -6.93
CA ALA A 183 -5.24 -25.99 -8.28
C ALA A 183 -5.78 -24.96 -9.27
N LEU A 184 -7.07 -24.62 -9.19
CA LEU A 184 -7.67 -23.56 -10.00
C LEU A 184 -7.04 -22.20 -9.65
N LEU A 185 -6.88 -21.88 -8.37
CA LEU A 185 -6.21 -20.65 -7.95
C LEU A 185 -4.78 -20.56 -8.49
N LEU A 186 -4.02 -21.67 -8.39
CA LEU A 186 -2.66 -21.76 -8.93
C LEU A 186 -2.66 -21.54 -10.44
N ALA A 187 -3.56 -22.20 -11.18
CA ALA A 187 -3.71 -22.02 -12.62
C ALA A 187 -4.07 -20.57 -12.98
N ASN A 188 -5.01 -19.95 -12.26
CA ASN A 188 -5.37 -18.55 -12.48
C ASN A 188 -4.17 -17.62 -12.28
N MET A 189 -3.39 -17.84 -11.20
CA MET A 189 -2.20 -17.06 -10.90
C MET A 189 -1.11 -17.26 -11.95
N THR A 190 -0.85 -18.50 -12.35
CA THR A 190 0.12 -18.83 -13.40
C THR A 190 -0.29 -18.17 -14.71
N MET A 191 -1.58 -18.17 -15.08
CA MET A 191 -2.05 -17.49 -16.28
C MET A 191 -1.79 -15.99 -16.24
N VAL A 192 -2.02 -15.32 -15.10
CA VAL A 192 -1.76 -13.88 -14.99
C VAL A 192 -0.29 -13.56 -15.24
N PHE A 193 0.65 -14.30 -14.64
CA PHE A 193 2.08 -14.08 -14.87
C PHE A 193 2.53 -14.50 -16.27
N LEU A 194 1.92 -15.54 -16.83
CA LEU A 194 2.20 -15.97 -18.18
C LEU A 194 1.74 -14.92 -19.20
N LEU A 195 0.54 -14.38 -19.04
CA LEU A 195 0.04 -13.27 -19.84
C LEU A 195 0.93 -12.04 -19.72
N GLN A 196 1.39 -11.70 -18.51
CA GLN A 196 2.33 -10.60 -18.33
C GLN A 196 3.62 -10.83 -19.13
N GLN A 197 4.20 -12.03 -19.11
CA GLN A 197 5.41 -12.32 -19.88
C GLN A 197 5.19 -12.25 -21.39
N VAL A 198 4.06 -12.78 -21.88
CA VAL A 198 3.68 -12.67 -23.29
C VAL A 198 3.51 -11.21 -23.69
N LEU A 199 2.82 -10.41 -22.86
CA LEU A 199 2.66 -8.98 -23.11
C LEU A 199 4.00 -8.24 -23.08
N VAL A 200 4.92 -8.57 -22.19
CA VAL A 200 6.27 -7.97 -22.17
C VAL A 200 7.03 -8.27 -23.45
N MET A 201 6.92 -9.49 -23.96
CA MET A 201 7.61 -9.90 -25.19
C MET A 201 7.03 -9.21 -26.42
N GLU A 202 5.70 -9.11 -26.51
CA GLU A 202 5.01 -8.57 -27.69
C GLU A 202 4.90 -7.05 -27.67
N SER A 203 4.83 -6.43 -26.49
CA SER A 203 4.75 -4.98 -26.40
C SER A 203 6.08 -4.35 -26.82
N ARG A 204 6.02 -3.44 -27.80
CA ARG A 204 7.14 -2.56 -28.15
C ARG A 204 6.89 -1.18 -27.53
N GLY A 205 7.94 -0.52 -27.06
CA GLY A 205 7.87 0.86 -26.57
C GLY A 205 7.40 1.01 -25.12
N LEU A 206 6.52 1.98 -24.86
CA LEU A 206 6.21 2.43 -23.49
C LEU A 206 5.51 1.35 -22.63
N LEU A 207 4.66 0.53 -23.23
CA LEU A 207 3.94 -0.54 -22.52
C LEU A 207 4.88 -1.63 -22.02
N SER A 208 5.97 -1.94 -22.74
CA SER A 208 6.91 -2.97 -22.31
C SER A 208 7.66 -2.58 -21.04
N GLY A 209 7.97 -1.29 -20.88
CA GLY A 209 8.59 -0.77 -19.66
C GLY A 209 7.70 -0.95 -18.42
N LEU A 210 6.39 -0.76 -18.56
CA LEU A 210 5.43 -0.95 -17.48
C LEU A 210 5.27 -2.43 -17.12
N PHE A 211 5.05 -3.29 -18.13
CA PHE A 211 4.83 -4.72 -17.89
C PHE A 211 6.11 -5.47 -17.51
N ALA A 212 7.29 -5.00 -17.90
CA ALA A 212 8.57 -5.67 -17.58
C ALA A 212 8.84 -5.69 -16.07
N ARG A 213 8.30 -4.73 -15.32
CA ARG A 213 8.45 -4.64 -13.87
C ARG A 213 7.41 -5.51 -13.17
N THR A 214 7.78 -6.76 -12.90
CA THR A 214 6.87 -7.72 -12.27
C THR A 214 6.47 -7.30 -10.84
N GLU A 215 7.26 -6.43 -10.21
CA GLU A 215 6.99 -5.84 -8.90
C GLU A 215 5.74 -4.95 -8.90
N LEU A 216 5.48 -4.25 -10.01
CA LEU A 216 4.23 -3.49 -10.18
C LEU A 216 3.03 -4.42 -10.15
N LEU A 217 3.12 -5.53 -10.89
CA LEU A 217 2.07 -6.53 -10.91
C LEU A 217 1.86 -7.14 -9.52
N TYR A 218 2.93 -7.44 -8.78
CA TYR A 218 2.81 -7.90 -7.39
C TYR A 218 2.10 -6.88 -6.52
N PHE A 219 2.49 -5.60 -6.60
CA PHE A 219 1.86 -4.53 -5.84
C PHE A 219 0.35 -4.48 -6.12
N PHE A 220 -0.05 -4.39 -7.39
CA PHE A 220 -1.46 -4.34 -7.75
C PHE A 220 -2.23 -5.60 -7.37
N LEU A 221 -1.68 -6.79 -7.61
CA LEU A 221 -2.32 -8.05 -7.23
C LEU A 221 -2.48 -8.18 -5.71
N PHE A 222 -1.53 -7.65 -4.94
CA PHE A 222 -1.59 -7.65 -3.48
C PHE A 222 -2.74 -6.75 -2.98
N PHE A 223 -2.79 -5.48 -3.43
CA PHE A 223 -3.83 -4.54 -3.00
C PHE A 223 -5.22 -4.89 -3.54
N LEU A 224 -5.30 -5.39 -4.76
CA LEU A 224 -6.56 -5.77 -5.40
C LEU A 224 -6.92 -7.23 -5.17
N TRP A 225 -6.22 -7.93 -4.27
CA TRP A 225 -6.35 -9.39 -4.10
C TRP A 225 -7.80 -9.82 -3.90
N GLU A 226 -8.57 -9.12 -3.06
CA GLU A 226 -9.97 -9.48 -2.81
C GLU A 226 -10.86 -9.33 -4.05
N LYS A 227 -10.61 -8.32 -4.88
CA LYS A 227 -11.33 -8.09 -6.14
C LYS A 227 -10.90 -9.12 -7.18
N VAL A 228 -9.60 -9.38 -7.31
CA VAL A 228 -9.02 -10.37 -8.21
C VAL A 228 -9.44 -11.80 -7.84
N ALA A 229 -9.44 -12.15 -6.56
CA ALA A 229 -9.87 -13.46 -6.06
C ALA A 229 -11.37 -13.71 -6.32
N ARG A 230 -12.20 -12.66 -6.30
CA ARG A 230 -13.61 -12.76 -6.74
C ARG A 230 -13.71 -12.99 -8.25
N LEU A 231 -12.95 -12.24 -9.04
CA LEU A 231 -12.89 -12.43 -10.50
C LEU A 231 -12.45 -13.86 -10.86
N PHE A 232 -11.46 -14.39 -10.15
CA PHE A 232 -10.92 -15.74 -10.30
C PHE A 232 -11.94 -16.85 -10.02
N LYS A 233 -12.97 -16.56 -9.20
CA LYS A 233 -14.08 -17.48 -8.92
C LYS A 233 -15.21 -17.37 -9.95
N SER A 234 -15.17 -16.40 -10.85
CA SER A 234 -16.21 -16.21 -11.86
C SER A 234 -16.14 -17.30 -12.94
N ARG A 235 -17.31 -17.75 -13.42
CA ARG A 235 -17.40 -18.77 -14.48
C ARG A 235 -16.72 -18.30 -15.77
N LEU A 236 -16.89 -17.03 -16.14
CA LEU A 236 -16.25 -16.43 -17.31
C LEU A 236 -14.73 -16.59 -17.26
N TRP A 237 -14.12 -16.27 -16.11
CA TRP A 237 -12.67 -16.40 -15.94
C TRP A 237 -12.20 -17.85 -16.04
N THR A 238 -12.96 -18.80 -15.46
CA THR A 238 -12.66 -20.23 -15.60
C THR A 238 -12.70 -20.69 -17.07
N TRP A 239 -13.68 -20.23 -17.86
CA TRP A 239 -13.74 -20.54 -19.29
C TRP A 239 -12.59 -19.92 -20.09
N LEU A 240 -12.24 -18.67 -19.79
CA LEU A 240 -11.08 -18.00 -20.41
C LEU A 240 -9.80 -18.80 -20.17
N ILE A 241 -9.59 -19.27 -18.94
CA ILE A 241 -8.44 -20.12 -18.58
C ILE A 241 -8.48 -21.46 -19.30
N ALA A 242 -9.63 -22.12 -19.29
CA ALA A 242 -9.81 -23.42 -19.91
C ALA A 242 -9.60 -23.36 -21.44
N ALA A 243 -9.87 -22.23 -22.08
CA ALA A 243 -9.58 -22.01 -23.50
C ALA A 243 -8.12 -21.58 -23.75
N PHE A 244 -7.60 -20.69 -22.91
CA PHE A 244 -6.26 -20.11 -23.08
C PHE A 244 -5.14 -21.14 -22.91
N TYR A 245 -5.21 -22.01 -21.90
CA TYR A 245 -4.15 -22.99 -21.65
C TYR A 245 -3.96 -23.99 -22.79
N PRO A 246 -4.99 -24.69 -23.30
CA PRO A 246 -4.84 -25.57 -24.44
C PRO A 246 -4.33 -24.84 -25.68
N LEU A 247 -4.86 -23.64 -25.95
CA LEU A 247 -4.41 -22.84 -27.09
C LEU A 247 -2.92 -22.48 -26.97
N TYR A 248 -2.51 -21.97 -25.82
CA TYR A 248 -1.11 -21.60 -25.55
C TYR A 248 -0.18 -22.82 -25.61
N LEU A 249 -0.60 -23.97 -25.06
CA LEU A 249 0.20 -25.19 -25.06
C LEU A 249 0.32 -25.80 -26.46
N VAL A 250 -0.76 -25.84 -27.24
CA VAL A 250 -0.74 -26.36 -28.62
C VAL A 250 0.11 -25.45 -29.49
N LEU A 251 -0.15 -24.15 -29.50
CA LEU A 251 0.64 -23.20 -30.30
C LEU A 251 2.11 -23.19 -29.85
N GLY A 252 2.35 -23.14 -28.53
CA GLY A 252 3.70 -23.14 -28.00
C GLY A 252 4.46 -24.43 -28.32
N TYR A 253 3.81 -25.59 -28.29
CA TYR A 253 4.43 -26.87 -28.65
C TYR A 253 4.88 -26.89 -30.12
N PHE A 254 4.03 -26.47 -31.06
CA PHE A 254 4.34 -26.53 -32.49
C PHE A 254 5.27 -25.40 -32.97
N PHE A 255 5.16 -24.20 -32.41
CA PHE A 255 5.87 -23.03 -32.95
C PHE A 255 7.08 -22.59 -32.10
N PHE A 256 7.08 -22.78 -30.77
CA PHE A 256 8.11 -22.19 -29.89
C PHE A 256 8.31 -22.93 -28.56
N PHE A 257 8.49 -24.25 -28.59
CA PHE A 257 8.51 -25.11 -27.40
C PHE A 257 9.49 -24.62 -26.31
N GLY A 258 10.72 -24.26 -26.69
CA GLY A 258 11.73 -23.77 -25.75
C GLY A 258 11.29 -22.50 -25.00
N HIS A 259 10.73 -21.52 -25.71
CA HIS A 259 10.21 -20.28 -25.11
C HIS A 259 8.99 -20.56 -24.23
N MET A 260 8.10 -21.46 -24.68
CA MET A 260 6.91 -21.84 -23.92
C MET A 260 7.27 -22.42 -22.55
N VAL A 261 8.19 -23.39 -22.50
CA VAL A 261 8.65 -24.02 -21.25
C VAL A 261 9.34 -23.00 -20.34
N LEU A 262 10.17 -22.13 -20.92
CA LEU A 262 10.88 -21.10 -20.17
C LEU A 262 9.90 -20.09 -19.53
N MET A 263 8.92 -19.61 -20.28
CA MET A 263 7.88 -18.71 -19.77
C MET A 263 7.04 -19.37 -18.67
N LEU A 264 6.61 -20.63 -18.88
CA LEU A 264 5.86 -21.35 -17.86
C LEU A 264 6.67 -21.49 -16.56
N LYS A 265 7.97 -21.82 -16.66
CA LYS A 265 8.88 -21.89 -15.52
C LYS A 265 8.99 -20.54 -14.81
N TYR A 266 9.19 -19.44 -15.53
CA TYR A 266 9.26 -18.11 -14.93
C TYR A 266 7.93 -17.70 -14.29
N ALA A 267 6.79 -17.98 -14.94
CA ALA A 267 5.48 -17.70 -14.40
C ALA A 267 5.28 -18.43 -13.07
N LEU A 268 5.64 -19.71 -12.97
CA LEU A 268 5.61 -20.47 -11.72
C LEU A 268 6.52 -19.88 -10.62
N ILE A 269 7.73 -19.43 -10.98
CA ILE A 269 8.63 -18.74 -10.03
C ILE A 269 7.97 -17.46 -9.51
N HIS A 270 7.30 -16.68 -10.37
CA HIS A 270 6.59 -15.48 -9.96
C HIS A 270 5.35 -15.77 -9.12
N VAL A 271 4.59 -16.83 -9.44
CA VAL A 271 3.49 -17.31 -8.59
C VAL A 271 4.00 -17.67 -7.20
N PHE A 272 5.11 -18.40 -7.11
CA PHE A 272 5.70 -18.76 -5.82
C PHE A 272 6.13 -17.53 -5.03
N ARG A 273 6.89 -16.62 -5.65
CA ARG A 273 7.32 -15.36 -5.02
C ARG A 273 6.14 -14.51 -4.56
N PHE A 274 5.12 -14.34 -5.41
CA PHE A 274 3.92 -13.59 -5.07
C PHE A 274 3.13 -14.27 -3.96
N SER A 275 3.00 -15.60 -3.98
CA SER A 275 2.30 -16.33 -2.91
C SER A 275 2.99 -16.15 -1.56
N LEU A 276 4.33 -16.14 -1.53
CA LEU A 276 5.10 -15.84 -0.33
C LEU A 276 4.81 -14.40 0.17
N ILE A 277 4.84 -13.42 -0.73
CA ILE A 277 4.53 -12.01 -0.42
C ILE A 277 3.08 -11.89 0.09
N LEU A 278 2.13 -12.55 -0.56
CA LEU A 278 0.71 -12.50 -0.20
C LEU A 278 0.48 -13.11 1.17
N VAL A 279 1.08 -14.28 1.46
CA VAL A 279 0.97 -14.92 2.77
C VAL A 279 1.60 -14.05 3.85
N ALA A 280 2.84 -13.57 3.64
CA ALA A 280 3.54 -12.73 4.60
C ALA A 280 2.81 -11.40 4.81
N GLY A 281 2.41 -10.73 3.74
CA GLY A 281 1.70 -9.45 3.77
C GLY A 281 0.31 -9.58 4.38
N ARG A 282 -0.44 -10.65 4.08
CA ARG A 282 -1.74 -10.90 4.71
C ARG A 282 -1.60 -11.25 6.18
N ALA A 283 -0.66 -12.12 6.55
CA ALA A 283 -0.39 -12.42 7.95
C ALA A 283 0.00 -11.16 8.72
N MET A 284 0.83 -10.30 8.10
CA MET A 284 1.20 -9.01 8.66
C MET A 284 -0.01 -8.08 8.79
N MET A 285 -0.86 -7.95 7.77
CA MET A 285 -2.07 -7.13 7.82
C MET A 285 -3.08 -7.64 8.84
N GLU A 286 -3.34 -8.95 8.91
CA GLU A 286 -4.21 -9.57 9.93
C GLU A 286 -3.64 -9.31 11.35
N PHE A 287 -2.33 -9.54 11.54
CA PHE A 287 -1.69 -9.30 12.83
C PHE A 287 -1.65 -7.82 13.21
N LEU A 288 -1.40 -6.94 12.24
CA LEU A 288 -1.37 -5.50 12.46
C LEU A 288 -2.78 -4.95 12.69
N MET A 289 -3.78 -5.33 11.89
CA MET A 289 -5.09 -4.68 11.87
C MET A 289 -6.11 -5.32 12.81
N GLU A 290 -6.15 -6.65 12.95
CA GLU A 290 -7.32 -7.31 13.57
C GLU A 290 -7.11 -7.70 15.03
N LYS A 291 -5.91 -8.12 15.46
CA LYS A 291 -5.76 -8.68 16.81
C LYS A 291 -5.36 -7.72 17.91
N LYS A 292 -4.77 -6.56 17.60
CA LYS A 292 -4.20 -5.66 18.62
C LYS A 292 -4.91 -4.32 18.81
N ASP A 293 -5.83 -3.94 17.91
CA ASP A 293 -6.45 -2.60 17.94
C ASP A 293 -7.98 -2.62 17.99
N MET A 294 -8.59 -3.80 18.06
CA MET A 294 -10.04 -3.90 18.18
C MET A 294 -10.44 -3.55 19.62
N ILE A 295 -11.26 -2.50 19.75
CA ILE A 295 -11.89 -2.10 21.01
C ILE A 295 -13.39 -2.32 20.89
N TYR A 296 -14.01 -2.81 21.96
CA TYR A 296 -15.45 -2.99 22.03
C TYR A 296 -16.04 -1.80 22.76
N LEU A 297 -16.79 -0.98 22.04
CA LEU A 297 -17.40 0.23 22.58
C LEU A 297 -18.87 -0.02 22.90
N THR A 298 -19.29 0.42 24.08
CA THR A 298 -20.70 0.49 24.47
C THR A 298 -21.37 1.71 23.83
N ALA A 299 -22.71 1.76 23.86
CA ALA A 299 -23.46 2.93 23.38
C ALA A 299 -23.03 4.24 24.07
N ALA A 300 -22.59 4.20 25.33
CA ALA A 300 -22.12 5.38 26.04
C ALA A 300 -20.76 5.90 25.51
N GLU A 301 -19.89 4.99 25.09
CA GLU A 301 -18.51 5.29 24.67
C GLU A 301 -18.39 5.63 23.18
N LEU A 302 -19.48 5.50 22.41
CA LEU A 302 -19.50 5.90 21.01
C LEU A 302 -19.43 7.43 20.89
N GLU A 303 -18.41 7.90 20.18
CA GLU A 303 -18.17 9.31 19.88
C GLU A 303 -18.03 9.50 18.35
N PRO A 304 -18.34 10.71 17.83
CA PRO A 304 -18.05 11.04 16.44
C PRO A 304 -16.56 10.85 16.11
N GLY A 305 -16.28 10.29 14.93
CA GLY A 305 -14.93 9.95 14.48
C GLY A 305 -14.45 8.54 14.88
N VAL A 306 -15.23 7.79 15.64
CA VAL A 306 -14.95 6.36 15.88
C VAL A 306 -15.00 5.60 14.56
N VAL A 307 -13.97 4.82 14.25
CA VAL A 307 -13.92 3.98 13.04
C VAL A 307 -14.38 2.57 13.42
N LEU A 308 -15.50 2.13 12.88
CA LEU A 308 -16.04 0.79 13.11
C LEU A 308 -15.21 -0.29 12.40
N SER A 309 -15.23 -1.52 12.94
CA SER A 309 -14.65 -2.67 12.25
C SER A 309 -15.41 -2.98 10.96
N SER A 310 -14.73 -3.54 9.96
CA SER A 310 -15.36 -3.94 8.69
C SER A 310 -16.47 -4.97 8.91
N GLY A 311 -16.34 -5.84 9.93
CA GLY A 311 -17.37 -6.75 10.38
C GLY A 311 -18.60 -6.02 10.92
N SER A 312 -18.39 -5.04 11.81
CA SER A 312 -19.46 -4.22 12.36
C SER A 312 -20.18 -3.40 11.29
N VAL A 313 -19.44 -2.73 10.38
CA VAL A 313 -20.06 -1.98 9.28
C VAL A 313 -20.90 -2.90 8.39
N ARG A 314 -20.39 -4.10 8.05
CA ARG A 314 -21.15 -5.05 7.25
C ARG A 314 -22.42 -5.52 7.96
N MET A 315 -22.34 -5.77 9.27
CA MET A 315 -23.47 -6.12 10.10
C MET A 315 -24.52 -4.98 10.11
N LEU A 316 -24.09 -3.74 10.30
CA LEU A 316 -24.98 -2.57 10.32
C LEU A 316 -25.65 -2.34 8.97
N ARG A 317 -24.90 -2.41 7.86
CA ARG A 317 -25.46 -2.30 6.50
C ARG A 317 -26.45 -3.41 6.16
N SER A 318 -26.28 -4.60 6.74
CA SER A 318 -27.21 -5.71 6.56
C SER A 318 -28.46 -5.61 7.43
N ASN A 319 -28.51 -4.65 8.36
CA ASN A 319 -29.62 -4.48 9.28
C ASN A 319 -30.73 -3.63 8.64
N PRO A 320 -31.96 -4.16 8.49
CA PRO A 320 -33.07 -3.39 7.91
C PRO A 320 -33.41 -2.10 8.68
N ALA A 321 -33.12 -2.05 9.98
CA ALA A 321 -33.42 -0.89 10.83
C ALA A 321 -32.47 0.30 10.61
N LEU A 322 -31.30 0.06 10.01
CA LEU A 322 -30.24 1.06 9.78
C LEU A 322 -29.88 1.16 8.29
N CYS A 323 -30.79 0.72 7.42
CA CYS A 323 -30.56 0.64 5.99
C CYS A 323 -30.42 2.05 5.41
N GLY A 324 -29.31 2.33 4.72
CA GLY A 324 -28.99 3.63 4.14
C GLY A 324 -28.06 4.49 5.01
N ASP A 325 -28.23 4.48 6.34
CA ASP A 325 -27.49 5.38 7.25
C ASP A 325 -25.98 5.14 7.26
N PHE A 326 -25.57 3.90 6.97
CA PHE A 326 -24.16 3.47 7.00
C PHE A 326 -23.59 3.15 5.61
N ASP A 327 -24.32 3.43 4.52
CA ASP A 327 -23.83 3.15 3.17
C ASP A 327 -22.59 4.00 2.84
N ASP A 328 -22.57 5.25 3.31
CA ASP A 328 -21.46 6.19 3.16
C ASP A 328 -20.48 6.19 4.35
N CYS A 329 -20.60 5.25 5.29
CA CYS A 329 -19.67 5.12 6.42
C CYS A 329 -18.25 4.81 5.91
N PHE A 330 -17.43 5.86 5.77
CA PHE A 330 -16.05 5.79 5.32
C PHE A 330 -15.09 5.52 6.50
N LYS A 331 -13.82 5.22 6.17
CA LYS A 331 -12.74 5.07 7.17
C LYS A 331 -12.38 6.34 7.94
N ASP A 332 -13.04 7.46 7.66
CA ASP A 332 -12.85 8.72 8.37
C ASP A 332 -13.59 8.76 9.72
N GLY A 333 -14.41 7.74 10.01
CA GLY A 333 -15.14 7.55 11.26
C GLY A 333 -16.61 7.93 11.18
N LEU A 334 -17.38 7.59 12.21
CA LEU A 334 -18.81 7.88 12.28
C LEU A 334 -19.07 9.38 12.39
N ASP A 335 -20.06 9.89 11.68
CA ASP A 335 -20.59 11.24 11.92
C ASP A 335 -21.55 11.27 13.13
N GLU A 336 -22.02 12.47 13.49
CA GLU A 336 -22.90 12.66 14.65
C GLU A 336 -24.25 11.96 14.49
N GLU A 337 -24.81 11.93 13.27
CA GLU A 337 -26.10 11.31 12.97
C GLU A 337 -26.01 9.78 13.06
N GLN A 338 -24.95 9.21 12.48
CA GLN A 338 -24.62 7.79 12.55
C GLN A 338 -24.35 7.34 13.99
N VAL A 339 -23.67 8.16 14.79
CA VAL A 339 -23.48 7.88 16.23
C VAL A 339 -24.82 7.85 16.95
N ALA A 340 -25.70 8.83 16.71
CA ALA A 340 -27.01 8.87 17.34
C ALA A 340 -27.87 7.66 16.95
N ALA A 341 -27.93 7.32 15.66
CA ALA A 341 -28.64 6.16 15.14
C ALA A 341 -28.10 4.85 15.72
N LEU A 342 -26.78 4.71 15.81
CA LEU A 342 -26.14 3.52 16.38
C LEU A 342 -26.42 3.40 17.87
N LYS A 343 -26.39 4.50 18.63
CA LYS A 343 -26.72 4.52 20.06
C LYS A 343 -28.17 4.12 20.32
N ASP A 344 -29.11 4.67 19.56
CA ASP A 344 -30.54 4.32 19.66
C ASP A 344 -30.77 2.84 19.34
N TRP A 345 -30.16 2.34 18.26
CA TRP A 345 -30.26 0.93 17.90
C TRP A 345 -29.68 0.00 18.97
N LEU A 346 -28.48 0.29 19.48
CA LEU A 346 -27.87 -0.48 20.57
C LEU A 346 -28.74 -0.45 21.84
N GLY A 347 -29.37 0.68 22.15
CA GLY A 347 -30.27 0.81 23.31
C GLY A 347 -31.52 -0.07 23.21
N ARG A 348 -31.93 -0.48 22.01
CA ARG A 348 -33.12 -1.33 21.77
C ARG A 348 -32.83 -2.82 21.81
N LEU A 349 -31.56 -3.24 21.76
CA LEU A 349 -31.20 -4.65 21.74
C LEU A 349 -31.37 -5.29 23.13
N PRO A 350 -32.05 -6.45 23.24
CA PRO A 350 -32.20 -7.16 24.51
C PRO A 350 -30.90 -7.89 24.88
N GLY A 351 -30.42 -7.73 26.13
CA GLY A 351 -29.26 -8.44 26.66
C GLY A 351 -28.33 -7.56 27.51
N GLU A 352 -27.23 -8.15 27.98
CA GLU A 352 -26.15 -7.38 28.62
C GLU A 352 -25.57 -6.37 27.62
N VAL A 353 -25.31 -5.15 28.12
CA VAL A 353 -24.87 -3.94 27.40
C VAL A 353 -24.21 -4.24 26.04
N PRO A 354 -24.95 -4.11 24.92
CA PRO A 354 -24.44 -4.49 23.61
C PRO A 354 -23.26 -3.60 23.23
N LYS A 355 -22.25 -4.23 22.62
CA LYS A 355 -21.00 -3.57 22.21
C LYS A 355 -20.80 -3.69 20.72
N VAL A 356 -20.18 -2.67 20.15
CA VAL A 356 -19.77 -2.66 18.73
C VAL A 356 -18.25 -2.66 18.67
N GLU A 357 -17.72 -3.40 17.71
CA GLU A 357 -16.29 -3.43 17.45
C GLU A 357 -15.87 -2.16 16.69
N ALA A 358 -14.90 -1.45 17.25
CA ALA A 358 -14.22 -0.33 16.63
C ALA A 358 -12.72 -0.60 16.51
N VAL A 359 -12.09 0.02 15.52
CA VAL A 359 -10.66 -0.06 15.27
C VAL A 359 -9.99 1.17 15.86
N ARG A 360 -9.04 0.97 16.77
CA ARG A 360 -8.18 2.05 17.26
C ARG A 360 -7.25 2.47 16.12
N GLY A 361 -7.48 3.65 15.56
CA GLY A 361 -6.68 4.17 14.44
C GLY A 361 -5.18 4.08 14.73
N ARG A 362 -4.42 3.43 13.84
CA ARG A 362 -2.96 3.39 13.93
C ARG A 362 -2.36 4.59 13.22
N PRO A 363 -1.37 5.25 13.83
CA PRO A 363 -0.69 6.35 13.18
C PRO A 363 0.17 5.81 12.04
N PHE A 364 -0.36 5.84 10.81
CA PHE A 364 0.33 5.32 9.64
C PHE A 364 1.31 6.34 9.05
N ALA A 365 1.21 7.61 9.45
CA ALA A 365 2.13 8.69 9.08
C ALA A 365 3.59 8.31 9.35
N LEU A 366 3.87 7.60 10.44
CA LEU A 366 5.23 7.14 10.79
C LEU A 366 5.84 6.30 9.66
N TRP A 367 5.08 5.37 9.10
CA TRP A 367 5.55 4.48 8.03
C TRP A 367 5.69 5.22 6.71
N ILE A 368 4.78 6.14 6.42
CA ILE A 368 4.86 7.01 5.24
C ILE A 368 6.17 7.80 5.27
N PHE A 369 6.45 8.46 6.40
CA PHE A 369 7.66 9.25 6.58
C PHE A 369 8.92 8.37 6.56
N ALA A 370 8.92 7.24 7.28
CA ALA A 370 10.05 6.29 7.28
C ALA A 370 10.34 5.73 5.88
N GLY A 371 9.33 5.41 5.08
CA GLY A 371 9.50 4.95 3.70
C GLY A 371 10.11 6.02 2.79
N CYS A 372 9.76 7.29 2.99
CA CYS A 372 10.39 8.41 2.27
C CYS A 372 11.86 8.58 2.68
N CYS A 373 12.16 8.53 3.99
CA CYS A 373 13.53 8.57 4.50
C CYS A 373 14.37 7.39 3.98
N LEU A 374 13.81 6.19 3.95
CA LEU A 374 14.46 4.99 3.39
C LEU A 374 14.74 5.17 1.90
N THR A 375 13.80 5.77 1.15
CA THR A 375 13.98 6.06 -0.28
C THR A 375 15.15 7.03 -0.51
N LEU A 376 15.25 8.09 0.31
CA LEU A 376 16.37 9.03 0.26
C LEU A 376 17.69 8.36 0.66
N LEU A 377 17.69 7.53 1.70
CA LEU A 377 18.89 6.85 2.20
C LEU A 377 19.46 5.83 1.21
N LEU A 378 18.59 5.10 0.51
CA LEU A 378 18.98 4.10 -0.48
C LEU A 378 19.38 4.72 -1.83
N ASP A 379 19.08 6.00 -2.05
CA ASP A 379 19.51 6.71 -3.25
C ASP A 379 21.00 7.09 -3.15
N ARG A 380 21.81 6.48 -4.02
CA ARG A 380 23.27 6.70 -4.03
C ARG A 380 23.66 8.15 -4.38
N ASN A 381 22.79 8.89 -5.06
CA ASN A 381 23.09 10.24 -5.51
C ASN A 381 22.96 11.26 -4.37
N LEU A 382 22.18 10.96 -3.32
CA LEU A 382 22.06 11.85 -2.16
C LEU A 382 23.41 12.06 -1.45
N ALA A 383 24.16 10.99 -1.24
CA ALA A 383 25.48 11.07 -0.61
C ALA A 383 26.50 11.85 -1.48
N ALA A 384 26.38 11.75 -2.80
CA ALA A 384 27.21 12.52 -3.73
C ALA A 384 26.82 14.01 -3.75
N LEU A 385 25.54 14.31 -3.54
CA LEU A 385 25.04 15.68 -3.51
C LEU A 385 25.41 16.43 -2.22
N LEU A 386 25.53 15.71 -1.10
CA LEU A 386 25.91 16.27 0.20
C LEU A 386 27.43 16.37 0.42
N LYS A 387 28.25 15.67 -0.36
CA LYS A 387 29.71 15.83 -0.42
C LYS A 387 30.04 16.99 -1.34
#